data_AF-A0A355EMJ0-F1
#
_entry.id   AF-A0A355EMJ0-F1
#
_cell.length_a   1.000
_cell.length_b   1.000
_cell.length_c   1.000
_cell.angle_alpha   90.00
_cell.angle_beta   90.00
_cell.angle_gamma   90.00
#
_symmetry.space_group_name_H-M   'P 1'
#
loop_
_entity.id
_entity.type
_entity.pdbx_description
1 polymer ?
#
loop_
_entity_poly.entity_id
_entity_poly.type
_entity_poly.pdbx_seq_one_letter_code
_entity_poly.pdbx_strand_id
1 'polypeptide(L)'
;MAAKKLKAAIGYTMAAAAFIVVIVTFVGNDALSRIFARTTGITVSPRYSGGEVIKTIDHGTYKSLIHRPVFDGLFSDRTEGFIQVNWYGQPPWPRKIEEAVDYDSDGTVDFTVSLDTQNLAADLSMQNPSVTGIEQTYHLDRGFAVRISLHKNSTGKPSK
;
A
#
# COMPACT_ATOMS: atom_id res chain seq x y z
N MET A 1 0.29 21.87 -50.33
CA MET A 1 0.43 20.60 -49.57
C MET A 1 0.92 20.80 -48.12
N ALA A 2 1.85 21.74 -47.86
CA ALA A 2 2.42 22.01 -46.53
C ALA A 2 1.41 22.47 -45.45
N ALA A 3 0.50 23.39 -45.76
CA ALA A 3 -0.48 23.92 -44.79
C ALA A 3 -1.45 22.86 -44.23
N LYS A 4 -1.82 21.86 -45.03
CA LYS A 4 -2.68 20.74 -44.57
C LYS A 4 -1.92 19.82 -43.61
N LYS A 5 -0.63 19.57 -43.87
CA LYS A 5 0.23 18.77 -42.98
C LYS A 5 0.49 19.47 -41.64
N LEU A 6 0.68 20.80 -41.64
CA LEU A 6 0.85 21.60 -40.41
C LEU A 6 -0.42 21.61 -39.54
N LYS A 7 -1.60 21.81 -40.15
CA LYS A 7 -2.88 21.74 -39.42
C LYS A 7 -3.14 20.36 -38.82
N ALA A 8 -2.81 19.30 -39.56
CA ALA A 8 -2.92 17.93 -39.06
C ALA A 8 -1.95 17.69 -37.89
N ALA A 9 -0.70 18.15 -37.99
CA ALA A 9 0.29 18.02 -36.91
C ALA A 9 -0.19 18.70 -35.62
N ILE A 10 -0.68 19.94 -35.70
CA ILE A 10 -1.24 20.65 -34.53
C ILE A 10 -2.43 19.89 -33.94
N GLY A 11 -3.34 19.40 -34.80
CA GLY A 11 -4.50 18.61 -34.35
C GLY A 11 -4.09 17.35 -33.59
N TYR A 12 -3.11 16.60 -34.10
CA TYR A 12 -2.61 15.39 -33.43
C TYR A 12 -1.84 15.72 -32.14
N THR A 13 -1.06 16.79 -32.11
CA THR A 13 -0.38 17.24 -30.88
C THR A 13 -1.40 17.62 -29.80
N MET A 14 -2.46 18.35 -30.17
CA MET A 14 -3.54 18.70 -29.24
C MET A 14 -4.30 17.46 -28.75
N ALA A 15 -4.57 16.48 -29.63
CA ALA A 15 -5.21 15.23 -29.23
C ALA A 15 -4.33 14.42 -28.25
N ALA A 16 -3.02 14.33 -28.51
CA ALA A 16 -2.07 13.68 -27.61
C ALA A 16 -2.00 14.38 -26.25
N ALA A 17 -1.95 15.72 -26.24
CA ALA A 17 -1.96 16.49 -25.01
C ALA A 17 -3.26 16.28 -24.21
N ALA A 18 -4.42 16.32 -24.88
CA ALA A 18 -5.71 16.05 -24.25
C ALA A 18 -5.77 14.64 -23.65
N PHE A 19 -5.23 13.64 -24.36
CA PHE A 19 -5.15 12.27 -23.86
C PHE A 19 -4.30 12.15 -22.58
N ILE A 20 -3.14 12.82 -22.54
CA ILE A 20 -2.29 12.86 -21.34
C ILE A 20 -3.04 13.53 -20.17
N VAL A 21 -3.72 14.65 -20.42
CA VAL A 21 -4.51 15.35 -19.40
C VAL A 21 -5.59 14.44 -18.83
N VAL A 22 -6.32 13.70 -19.68
CA VAL A 22 -7.34 12.74 -19.22
C VAL A 22 -6.72 11.67 -18.32
N ILE A 23 -5.59 11.08 -18.71
CA ILE A 23 -4.89 10.08 -17.88
C ILE A 23 -4.50 10.68 -16.53
N VAL A 24 -3.87 11.86 -16.52
CA VAL A 24 -3.40 12.51 -15.28
C VAL A 24 -4.57 12.85 -14.37
N THR A 25 -5.65 13.43 -14.91
CA THR A 25 -6.86 13.75 -14.13
C THR A 25 -7.53 12.50 -13.59
N PHE A 26 -7.53 11.40 -14.35
CA PHE A 26 -8.10 10.14 -13.92
C PHE A 26 -7.28 9.49 -12.80
N VAL A 27 -5.96 9.40 -12.96
CA VAL A 27 -5.04 8.86 -11.94
C VAL A 27 -5.04 9.70 -10.67
N GLY A 28 -5.16 11.02 -10.79
CA GLY A 28 -5.21 11.92 -9.63
C GLY A 28 -6.56 11.95 -8.89
N ASN A 29 -7.60 11.30 -9.42
CA ASN A 29 -8.93 11.30 -8.81
C ASN A 29 -9.30 9.90 -8.31
N ASP A 30 -9.02 9.68 -7.02
CA ASP A 30 -9.31 8.45 -6.27
C ASP A 30 -10.79 8.01 -6.31
N ALA A 31 -11.73 8.95 -6.42
CA ALA A 31 -13.16 8.62 -6.49
C ALA A 31 -13.53 8.03 -7.85
N LEU A 32 -13.08 8.67 -8.94
CA LEU A 32 -13.31 8.19 -10.31
C LEU A 32 -12.60 6.84 -10.55
N SER A 33 -11.35 6.70 -10.09
CA SER A 33 -10.59 5.46 -10.20
C SER A 33 -11.29 4.30 -9.49
N ARG A 34 -11.82 4.52 -8.28
CA ARG A 34 -12.57 3.49 -7.54
C ARG A 34 -13.92 3.14 -8.17
N ILE A 35 -14.66 4.12 -8.70
CA ILE A 35 -15.93 3.87 -9.39
C ILE A 35 -15.68 3.07 -10.66
N PHE A 36 -14.71 3.48 -11.48
CA PHE A 36 -14.36 2.79 -12.72
C PHE A 36 -13.93 1.34 -12.44
N ALA A 37 -13.00 1.14 -11.50
CA ALA A 37 -12.56 -0.18 -11.06
C ALA A 37 -13.74 -1.10 -10.68
N ARG A 38 -14.71 -0.58 -9.92
CA ARG A 38 -15.92 -1.32 -9.53
C ARG A 38 -16.83 -1.64 -10.72
N THR A 39 -17.02 -0.70 -11.65
CA THR A 39 -17.94 -0.87 -12.78
C THR A 39 -17.36 -1.78 -13.86
N THR A 40 -16.05 -1.72 -14.11
CA THR A 40 -15.40 -2.52 -15.16
C THR A 40 -14.87 -3.86 -14.65
N GLY A 41 -15.00 -4.15 -13.35
CA GLY A 41 -14.44 -5.34 -12.73
C GLY A 41 -12.90 -5.35 -12.68
N ILE A 42 -12.27 -4.18 -12.82
CA ILE A 42 -10.81 -4.04 -12.70
C ILE A 42 -10.47 -3.97 -11.21
N THR A 43 -9.76 -4.96 -10.70
CA THR A 43 -9.32 -5.01 -9.31
C THR A 43 -8.11 -4.11 -9.08
N VAL A 44 -8.12 -3.29 -8.02
CA VAL A 44 -6.92 -2.55 -7.61
C VAL A 44 -5.88 -3.55 -7.11
N SER A 45 -4.66 -3.49 -7.67
CA SER A 45 -3.60 -4.42 -7.27
C SER A 45 -3.27 -4.26 -5.77
N PRO A 46 -3.09 -5.38 -5.03
CA PRO A 46 -2.64 -5.42 -3.64
C PRO A 46 -1.40 -4.57 -3.37
N ARG A 47 -0.54 -4.35 -4.37
CA ARG A 47 0.63 -3.45 -4.27
C ARG A 47 0.27 -2.01 -3.94
N TYR A 48 -0.90 -1.55 -4.39
CA TYR A 48 -1.36 -0.18 -4.14
C TYR A 48 -2.22 -0.10 -2.89
N SER A 49 -3.11 -1.08 -2.67
CA SER A 49 -4.02 -1.07 -1.52
C SER A 49 -3.40 -1.54 -0.20
N GLY A 50 -2.25 -2.23 -0.26
CA GLY A 50 -1.65 -2.91 0.88
C GLY A 50 -2.13 -4.36 1.07
N GLY A 51 -3.00 -4.87 0.19
CA GLY A 51 -3.56 -6.22 0.29
C GLY A 51 -4.80 -6.31 1.19
N GLU A 52 -5.36 -7.50 1.36
CA GLU A 52 -6.49 -7.74 2.26
C GLU A 52 -6.07 -7.69 3.73
N VAL A 53 -6.97 -7.25 4.61
CA VAL A 53 -6.77 -7.30 6.07
C VAL A 53 -6.94 -8.73 6.55
N ILE A 54 -5.91 -9.29 7.18
CA ILE A 54 -5.94 -10.66 7.73
C ILE A 54 -6.18 -10.68 9.24
N LYS A 55 -5.86 -9.59 9.94
CA LYS A 55 -6.05 -9.48 11.38
C LYS A 55 -6.45 -8.06 11.76
N THR A 56 -7.40 -7.95 12.69
CA THR A 56 -7.83 -6.68 13.28
C THR A 56 -7.71 -6.79 14.79
N ILE A 57 -7.02 -5.84 15.41
CA ILE A 57 -6.85 -5.73 16.85
C ILE A 57 -7.61 -4.48 17.30
N ASP A 58 -8.46 -4.62 18.31
CA ASP A 58 -9.26 -3.52 18.84
C ASP A 58 -8.63 -2.98 20.13
N HIS A 59 -8.32 -1.68 20.15
CA HIS A 59 -7.75 -0.97 21.31
C HIS A 59 -8.77 0.02 21.91
N GLY A 60 -10.05 -0.11 21.54
CA GLY A 60 -11.16 0.74 21.99
C GLY A 60 -11.26 2.02 21.18
N THR A 61 -10.28 2.92 21.29
CA THR A 61 -10.31 4.24 20.60
C THR A 61 -9.81 4.17 19.16
N TYR A 62 -8.99 3.17 18.85
CA TYR A 62 -8.49 2.88 17.51
C TYR A 62 -8.38 1.37 17.32
N LYS A 63 -8.18 0.97 16.06
CA LYS A 63 -7.98 -0.41 15.63
C LYS A 63 -6.70 -0.52 14.84
N SER A 64 -6.00 -1.63 15.02
CA SER A 64 -4.84 -2.00 14.22
C SER A 64 -5.29 -3.03 13.18
N LEU A 65 -5.07 -2.72 11.91
CA LEU A 65 -5.40 -3.57 10.76
C LEU A 65 -4.08 -4.08 10.19
N ILE A 66 -3.84 -5.38 10.32
CA ILE A 66 -2.68 -6.05 9.76
C ILE A 66 -3.12 -6.67 8.44
N HIS A 67 -2.47 -6.23 7.36
CA HIS A 67 -2.72 -6.74 6.02
C HIS A 67 -1.90 -8.01 5.75
N ARG A 68 -2.31 -8.79 4.74
CA ARG A 68 -1.48 -9.91 4.28
C ARG A 68 -0.15 -9.42 3.70
N PRO A 69 0.90 -10.25 3.71
CA PRO A 69 2.07 -10.02 2.88
C PRO A 69 1.70 -9.90 1.39
N VAL A 70 2.31 -8.93 0.72
CA VAL A 70 2.11 -8.64 -0.71
C VAL A 70 3.42 -8.88 -1.45
N PHE A 71 3.45 -9.94 -2.25
CA PHE A 71 4.55 -10.28 -3.16
C PHE A 71 4.13 -10.22 -4.63
N ASP A 72 2.90 -9.77 -4.90
CA ASP A 72 2.27 -9.77 -6.20
C ASP A 72 3.13 -8.98 -7.22
N GLY A 73 3.42 -9.63 -8.35
CA GLY A 73 4.01 -9.00 -9.53
C GLY A 73 3.07 -9.14 -10.74
N LEU A 74 3.42 -8.51 -11.86
CA LEU A 74 2.55 -8.47 -13.04
C LEU A 74 2.36 -9.85 -13.70
N PHE A 75 3.42 -10.67 -13.70
CA PHE A 75 3.42 -11.99 -14.36
C PHE A 75 3.61 -13.15 -13.37
N SER A 76 4.29 -12.89 -12.25
CA SER A 76 4.55 -13.86 -11.19
C SER A 76 4.79 -13.12 -9.89
N ASP A 77 4.76 -13.85 -8.78
CA ASP A 77 5.24 -13.34 -7.52
C ASP A 77 6.70 -12.89 -7.60
N ARG A 78 7.02 -11.90 -6.77
CA ARG A 78 8.37 -11.38 -6.56
C ARG A 78 9.03 -12.02 -5.35
N THR A 79 10.35 -11.91 -5.29
CA THR A 79 11.17 -12.25 -4.12
C THR A 79 11.06 -11.19 -3.02
N GLU A 80 10.86 -9.93 -3.41
CA GLU A 80 10.64 -8.81 -2.50
C GLU A 80 9.17 -8.44 -2.43
N GLY A 81 8.72 -8.14 -1.23
CA GLY A 81 7.35 -7.75 -0.94
C GLY A 81 7.30 -6.83 0.26
N PHE A 82 6.09 -6.63 0.78
CA PHE A 82 5.88 -5.86 1.98
C PHE A 82 4.65 -6.36 2.72
N ILE A 83 4.54 -5.97 3.98
CA ILE A 83 3.32 -6.06 4.78
C ILE A 83 2.96 -4.67 5.27
N GLN A 84 1.66 -4.38 5.36
CA GLN A 84 1.16 -3.08 5.80
C GLN A 84 0.41 -3.22 7.13
N VAL A 85 0.76 -2.36 8.08
CA VAL A 85 0.04 -2.21 9.35
C VAL A 85 -0.62 -0.83 9.34
N ASN A 86 -1.95 -0.80 9.46
CA ASN A 86 -2.71 0.45 9.56
C ASN A 86 -3.26 0.62 10.97
N TRP A 87 -3.28 1.85 11.44
CA TRP A 87 -4.04 2.25 12.62
C TRP A 87 -5.19 3.14 12.16
N TYR A 88 -6.41 2.76 12.51
CA TYR A 88 -7.64 3.46 12.12
C TYR A 88 -8.49 3.79 13.35
N GLY A 89 -8.96 5.03 13.46
CA GLY A 89 -9.63 5.49 14.67
C GLY A 89 -9.97 6.98 14.62
N GLN A 90 -10.35 7.53 15.76
CA GLN A 90 -10.56 8.97 15.92
C GLN A 90 -9.59 9.53 16.98
N PRO A 91 -9.15 10.79 16.82
CA PRO A 91 -8.37 11.47 17.86
C PRO A 91 -9.11 11.49 19.21
N PRO A 92 -8.37 11.60 20.34
CA PRO A 92 -6.93 11.76 20.42
C PRO A 92 -6.17 10.45 20.21
N TRP A 93 -5.10 10.50 19.42
CA TRP A 93 -4.20 9.37 19.22
C TRP A 93 -3.19 9.24 20.37
N PRO A 94 -2.83 8.03 20.81
CA PRO A 94 -1.70 7.83 21.70
C PRO A 94 -0.42 8.39 21.05
N ARG A 95 0.46 9.01 21.85
CA ARG A 95 1.72 9.55 21.34
C ARG A 95 2.59 8.48 20.67
N LYS A 96 2.64 7.30 21.27
CA LYS A 96 3.30 6.11 20.72
C LYS A 96 2.30 4.97 20.62
N ILE A 97 2.26 4.34 19.45
CA ILE A 97 1.53 3.09 19.21
C ILE A 97 2.56 1.99 18.96
N GLU A 98 2.29 0.78 19.41
CA GLU A 98 3.17 -0.37 19.25
C GLU A 98 2.34 -1.62 18.94
N GLU A 99 2.76 -2.38 17.93
CA GLU A 99 2.09 -3.62 17.55
C GLU A 99 3.07 -4.75 17.28
N ALA A 100 2.84 -5.87 17.97
CA ALA A 100 3.49 -7.13 17.72
C ALA A 100 2.72 -7.89 16.62
N VAL A 101 3.43 -8.23 15.55
CA VAL A 101 2.86 -8.88 14.37
C VAL A 101 3.47 -10.27 14.24
N ASP A 102 2.57 -11.25 14.21
CA ASP A 102 2.78 -12.62 13.75
C ASP A 102 1.98 -12.71 12.44
N TYR A 103 2.66 -12.62 11.29
CA TYR A 103 2.02 -12.51 9.98
C TYR A 103 1.80 -13.86 9.31
N ASP A 104 2.56 -14.89 9.70
CA ASP A 104 2.40 -16.26 9.20
C ASP A 104 1.56 -17.15 10.12
N SER A 105 1.17 -16.61 11.28
CA SER A 105 0.32 -17.25 12.29
C SER A 105 0.94 -18.52 12.90
N ASP A 106 2.27 -18.57 13.00
CA ASP A 106 2.99 -19.68 13.63
C ASP A 106 3.00 -19.61 15.17
N GLY A 107 2.43 -18.53 15.75
CA GLY A 107 2.36 -18.29 17.19
C GLY A 107 3.56 -17.53 17.76
N THR A 108 4.55 -17.19 16.92
CA THR A 108 5.74 -16.40 17.26
C THR A 108 5.60 -15.00 16.66
N VAL A 109 6.02 -13.98 17.41
CA VAL A 109 6.06 -12.61 16.87
C VAL A 109 7.19 -12.52 15.86
N ASP A 110 6.86 -12.13 14.63
CA ASP A 110 7.80 -11.92 13.53
C ASP A 110 8.50 -10.57 13.61
N PHE A 111 7.74 -9.53 13.94
CA PHE A 111 8.25 -8.19 14.14
C PHE A 111 7.35 -7.38 15.07
N THR A 112 7.94 -6.40 15.74
CA THR A 112 7.20 -5.37 16.47
C THR A 112 7.45 -4.02 15.81
N VAL A 113 6.37 -3.34 15.41
CA VAL A 113 6.42 -1.99 14.84
C VAL A 113 5.94 -0.99 15.89
N SER A 114 6.65 0.12 16.05
CA SER A 114 6.20 1.23 16.87
C SER A 114 6.16 2.54 16.09
N LEU A 115 5.17 3.37 16.34
CA LEU A 115 4.91 4.62 15.63
C LEU A 115 4.77 5.78 16.62
N ASP A 116 5.58 6.82 16.45
CA ASP A 116 5.33 8.15 17.03
C ASP A 116 4.34 8.90 16.14
N THR A 117 3.13 9.09 16.65
CA THR A 117 2.01 9.69 15.91
C THR A 117 2.15 11.20 15.69
N GLN A 118 3.05 11.86 16.44
CA GLN A 118 3.30 13.29 16.30
C GLN A 118 4.36 13.58 15.23
N ASN A 119 5.39 12.75 15.19
CA ASN A 119 6.53 12.94 14.29
C ASN A 119 6.43 12.09 13.01
N LEU A 120 5.43 11.21 12.93
CA LEU A 120 5.28 10.22 11.86
C LEU A 120 6.54 9.34 11.70
N ALA A 121 7.25 9.10 12.80
CA ALA A 121 8.46 8.31 12.85
C ALA A 121 8.11 6.90 13.33
N ALA A 122 8.61 5.88 12.65
CA ALA A 122 8.39 4.49 13.01
C ALA A 122 9.71 3.79 13.31
N ASP A 123 9.69 2.90 14.30
CA ASP A 123 10.77 2.01 14.67
C ASP A 123 10.32 0.55 14.49
N LEU A 124 11.27 -0.32 14.19
CA LEU A 124 11.02 -1.72 13.91
C LEU A 124 11.99 -2.61 14.70
N SER A 125 11.45 -3.54 15.48
CA SER A 125 12.19 -4.65 16.07
C SER A 125 11.90 -5.90 15.26
N MET A 126 12.94 -6.48 14.65
CA MET A 126 12.81 -7.63 13.74
C MET A 126 13.21 -8.91 14.47
N GLN A 127 12.30 -9.89 14.50
CA GLN A 127 12.59 -11.24 15.02
C GLN A 127 12.70 -12.27 13.88
N ASN A 128 11.93 -12.08 12.80
CA ASN A 128 11.96 -12.92 11.60
C ASN A 128 12.95 -12.35 10.56
N PRO A 129 13.89 -13.17 10.03
CA PRO A 129 14.89 -12.72 9.04
C PRO A 129 14.30 -12.32 7.68
N SER A 130 13.06 -12.71 7.37
CA SER A 130 12.34 -12.23 6.18
C SER A 130 11.96 -10.76 6.27
N VAL A 131 11.95 -10.16 7.46
CA VAL A 131 11.67 -8.75 7.67
C VAL A 131 12.95 -7.95 7.48
N THR A 132 12.95 -6.97 6.57
CA THR A 132 14.18 -6.27 6.18
C THR A 132 14.23 -4.80 6.60
N GLY A 133 13.09 -4.17 6.91
CA GLY A 133 13.06 -2.80 7.39
C GLY A 133 11.72 -2.09 7.16
N ILE A 134 11.67 -0.80 7.51
CA ILE A 134 10.54 0.07 7.19
C ILE A 134 10.72 0.63 5.80
N GLU A 135 9.74 0.42 4.92
CA GLU A 135 9.71 1.00 3.59
C GLU A 135 9.22 2.45 3.66
N GLN A 136 8.08 2.67 4.33
CA GLN A 136 7.43 3.98 4.37
C GLN A 136 6.40 4.07 5.50
N THR A 137 6.27 5.28 6.05
CA THR A 137 5.20 5.66 6.98
C THR A 137 4.27 6.67 6.31
N TYR A 138 2.96 6.55 6.58
CA TYR A 138 1.91 7.35 5.97
C TYR A 138 1.00 7.95 7.04
N HIS A 139 0.62 9.20 6.83
CA HIS A 139 -0.52 9.81 7.49
C HIS A 139 -1.75 9.64 6.59
N LEU A 140 -2.83 9.10 7.13
CA LEU A 140 -4.11 8.88 6.46
C LEU A 140 -5.17 9.82 7.04
N ASP A 141 -6.24 10.08 6.30
CA ASP A 141 -7.34 10.94 6.76
C ASP A 141 -7.91 10.55 8.14
N ARG A 142 -7.84 9.26 8.48
CA ARG A 142 -8.38 8.68 9.72
C ARG A 142 -7.38 7.79 10.46
N GLY A 143 -6.09 8.07 10.33
CA GLY A 143 -5.05 7.41 11.11
C GLY A 143 -3.73 7.31 10.39
N PHE A 144 -3.08 6.16 10.49
CA PHE A 144 -1.68 5.99 10.07
C PHE A 144 -1.48 4.65 9.39
N ALA A 145 -0.42 4.54 8.60
CA ALA A 145 0.03 3.26 8.08
C ALA A 145 1.55 3.19 8.06
N VAL A 146 2.10 2.00 8.30
CA VAL A 146 3.51 1.68 8.09
C VAL A 146 3.60 0.49 7.15
N ARG A 147 4.45 0.60 6.13
CA ARG A 147 4.85 -0.51 5.28
C ARG A 147 6.20 -1.04 5.74
N ILE A 148 6.24 -2.34 5.95
CA ILE A 148 7.41 -3.09 6.38
C ILE A 148 7.84 -3.96 5.21
N SER A 149 9.08 -3.80 4.76
CA SER A 149 9.68 -4.57 3.67
C SER A 149 9.89 -6.02 4.09
N LEU A 150 9.57 -6.93 3.18
CA LEU A 150 9.74 -8.37 3.33
C LEU A 150 10.57 -8.93 2.17
N HIS A 151 11.30 -9.99 2.45
CA HIS A 151 11.97 -10.82 1.46
C HIS A 151 11.57 -12.28 1.63
N LYS A 152 11.24 -12.96 0.53
CA LYS A 152 10.95 -14.40 0.54
C LYS A 152 12.21 -15.15 0.95
N ASN A 153 12.14 -15.90 2.03
CA ASN A 153 13.16 -16.91 2.31
C ASN A 153 13.11 -17.98 1.19
N SER A 154 14.27 -18.52 0.81
CA SER A 154 14.41 -19.46 -0.32
C SER A 154 13.66 -20.79 -0.16
N THR A 155 12.93 -20.98 0.95
CA THR A 155 12.20 -22.21 1.26
C THR A 155 10.81 -22.29 0.65
N GLY A 156 10.25 -21.19 0.11
CA GLY A 156 9.07 -21.23 -0.78
C GLY A 156 7.86 -22.04 -0.28
N LYS A 157 7.73 -22.25 1.03
CA LYS A 157 6.63 -23.01 1.63
C LYS A 157 5.93 -22.12 2.66
N PRO A 158 4.60 -21.99 2.59
CA PRO A 158 3.86 -21.53 3.75
C PRO A 158 4.10 -22.52 4.90
N SER A 159 4.41 -22.00 6.10
CA SER A 159 4.36 -22.80 7.32
C SER A 159 2.94 -23.35 7.45
N LYS A 160 2.83 -24.61 7.87
CA LYS A 160 1.58 -25.38 7.88
C LYS A 160 0.79 -25.16 9.15
#